data_AF-A0A9X1RGS4-F1
#
_entry.id   AF-A0A9X1RGS4-F1
#
_cell.length_a   1.000
_cell.length_b   1.000
_cell.length_c   1.000
_cell.angle_alpha   90.00
_cell.angle_beta   90.00
_cell.angle_gamma   90.00
#
_symmetry.space_group_name_H-M   'P 1'
#
loop_
_entity.id
_entity.type
_entity.pdbx_description
1 polymer ?
#
loop_
_entity_poly.entity_id
_entity_poly.type
_entity_poly.pdbx_seq_one_letter_code
_entity_poly.pdbx_strand_id
1 'polypeptide(L)'
;MEICINFGGHRHCFFLPIYQIPINWGKPGPDPHNYPALFQDAMILAAVSNVAKQITDENVRKSVEQGITAGFQAAQKHAGADVSINPVARG
;
A
#
# COMPACT_ATOMS: atom_id res chain seq x y z
N MET A 1 4.22 9.77 13.03
CA MET A 1 3.65 10.98 12.41
C MET A 1 2.91 11.75 13.50
N GLU A 2 2.64 13.05 13.32
CA GLU A 2 1.94 13.85 14.33
C GLU A 2 0.75 14.56 13.70
N ILE A 3 -0.37 14.62 14.42
CA ILE A 3 -1.51 15.48 14.09
C ILE A 3 -1.64 16.53 15.18
N CYS A 4 -1.68 17.79 14.78
CA CYS A 4 -1.98 18.90 15.68
C CYS A 4 -3.34 19.51 15.37
N ILE A 5 -4.11 19.77 16.42
CA ILE A 5 -5.46 20.33 16.37
C ILE A 5 -5.47 21.60 17.21
N ASN A 6 -5.97 22.69 16.63
CA ASN A 6 -6.21 23.93 17.37
C ASN A 6 -7.62 23.88 17.96
N PHE A 7 -7.73 23.85 19.29
CA PHE A 7 -9.02 23.86 19.97
C PHE A 7 -8.91 24.57 21.32
N GLY A 8 -9.90 25.44 21.61
CA GLY A 8 -9.92 26.23 22.85
C GLY A 8 -8.78 27.24 22.96
N GLY A 9 -8.26 27.77 21.84
CA GLY A 9 -7.14 28.72 21.83
C GLY A 9 -5.75 28.10 22.02
N HIS A 10 -5.66 26.78 22.14
CA HIS A 10 -4.39 26.05 22.29
C HIS A 10 -4.18 25.03 21.16
N ARG A 11 -2.91 24.72 20.89
CA ARG A 11 -2.50 23.68 19.94
C ARG A 11 -2.23 22.38 20.68
N HIS A 12 -2.99 21.35 20.36
CA HIS A 12 -2.85 20.01 20.92
C HIS A 12 -2.27 19.09 19.86
N CYS A 13 -1.16 18.42 20.14
CA CYS A 13 -0.51 17.53 19.20
C CYS A 13 -0.56 16.08 19.71
N PHE A 14 -0.90 15.16 18.82
CA PHE A 14 -1.06 13.74 19.10
C PHE A 14 -0.09 12.95 18.25
N PHE A 15 0.71 12.12 18.89
CA PHE A 15 1.59 11.20 18.18
C PHE A 15 0.78 10.03 17.63
N LEU A 16 0.93 9.79 16.34
CA LEU A 16 0.38 8.62 15.67
C LEU A 16 1.53 7.68 15.29
N PRO A 17 1.46 6.41 15.73
CA PRO A 17 2.48 5.42 15.40
C PRO A 17 2.49 5.14 13.91
N ILE A 18 3.69 4.94 13.36
CA ILE A 18 3.87 4.48 11.98
C ILE A 18 4.07 2.98 12.04
N TYR A 19 3.15 2.23 11.43
CA TYR A 19 3.29 0.77 11.29
C TYR A 19 4.16 0.46 10.08
N GLN A 20 5.17 -0.38 10.29
CA GLN A 20 5.96 -0.95 9.21
C GLN A 20 5.36 -2.28 8.79
N ILE A 21 5.17 -2.49 7.49
CA ILE A 21 4.79 -3.78 6.94
C ILE A 21 6.08 -4.62 6.87
N PRO A 22 6.19 -5.74 7.60
CA PRO A 22 7.36 -6.59 7.49
C PRO A 22 7.32 -7.30 6.14
N ILE A 23 8.25 -6.95 5.25
CA ILE A 23 8.41 -7.60 3.96
C ILE A 23 9.58 -8.57 4.10
N ASN A 24 9.29 -9.85 4.28
CA ASN A 24 10.30 -10.88 4.31
C ASN A 24 9.90 -11.98 3.35
N TRP A 25 10.66 -12.15 2.27
CA TRP A 25 10.42 -13.19 1.31
C TRP A 25 11.77 -13.71 0.80
N GLY A 26 11.88 -15.04 0.67
CA GLY A 26 13.10 -15.67 0.19
C GLY A 26 13.39 -15.24 -1.24
N LYS A 27 14.68 -15.14 -1.60
CA LYS A 27 15.09 -14.90 -2.99
C LYS A 27 14.30 -15.84 -3.91
N PRO A 28 13.61 -15.32 -4.95
CA PRO A 28 13.06 -16.19 -5.96
C PRO A 28 14.25 -16.92 -6.60
N GLY A 29 13.99 -18.09 -7.16
CA GLY A 29 15.01 -18.93 -7.79
C GLY A 29 15.86 -18.19 -8.83
N PRO A 30 16.87 -18.87 -9.41
CA PRO A 30 17.98 -18.26 -10.15
C PRO A 30 17.61 -17.38 -11.35
N ASP A 31 16.37 -17.42 -11.82
CA ASP A 31 15.82 -16.53 -12.83
C ASP A 31 14.34 -16.27 -12.54
N PRO A 32 13.76 -15.14 -12.96
CA PRO A 32 14.37 -13.99 -13.67
C PRO A 32 14.75 -12.79 -12.76
N HIS A 33 15.72 -12.00 -13.22
CA HIS A 33 16.42 -10.92 -12.50
C HIS A 33 15.57 -9.80 -11.86
N ASN A 34 14.32 -9.53 -12.29
CA ASN A 34 13.51 -8.39 -11.84
C ASN A 34 12.25 -8.74 -11.02
N TYR A 35 12.00 -10.03 -10.79
CA TYR A 35 10.88 -10.45 -9.95
C TYR A 35 10.98 -9.96 -8.50
N PRO A 36 12.19 -9.72 -7.94
CA PRO A 36 12.28 -9.23 -6.59
C PRO A 36 11.59 -7.91 -6.25
N ALA A 37 11.85 -6.90 -7.05
CA ALA A 37 11.20 -5.61 -6.88
C ALA A 37 9.68 -5.75 -7.13
N LEU A 38 9.29 -6.50 -8.16
CA LEU A 38 7.89 -6.71 -8.51
C LEU A 38 7.08 -7.37 -7.37
N PHE A 39 7.61 -8.44 -6.77
CA PHE A 39 6.94 -9.12 -5.67
C PHE A 39 6.88 -8.25 -4.42
N GLN A 40 7.95 -7.50 -4.13
CA GLN A 40 7.96 -6.55 -3.03
C GLN A 40 6.89 -5.47 -3.21
N ASP A 41 6.80 -4.86 -4.39
CA ASP A 41 5.79 -3.85 -4.70
C ASP A 41 4.37 -4.43 -4.60
N ALA A 42 4.15 -5.61 -5.17
CA ALA A 42 2.84 -6.28 -5.13
C ALA A 42 2.41 -6.61 -3.70
N MET A 43 3.33 -7.05 -2.84
CA MET A 43 3.03 -7.32 -1.42
C MET A 43 2.68 -6.03 -0.66
N ILE A 44 3.44 -4.96 -0.87
CA ILE A 44 3.13 -3.65 -0.27
C ILE A 44 1.75 -3.18 -0.74
N LEU A 45 1.48 -3.20 -2.04
CA LEU A 45 0.20 -2.79 -2.61
C LEU A 45 -0.96 -3.62 -2.06
N ALA A 46 -0.78 -4.93 -1.90
CA ALA A 46 -1.78 -5.81 -1.30
C ALA A 46 -2.03 -5.47 0.18
N ALA A 47 -0.97 -5.26 0.96
CA ALA A 47 -1.08 -4.90 2.38
C ALA A 47 -1.74 -3.52 2.55
N VAL A 48 -1.33 -2.52 1.78
CA VAL A 48 -1.92 -1.18 1.76
C VAL A 48 -3.39 -1.24 1.34
N SER A 49 -3.72 -2.02 0.32
CA SER A 49 -5.11 -2.27 -0.12
C SER A 49 -5.98 -2.83 1.00
N ASN A 50 -5.47 -3.81 1.76
CA ASN A 50 -6.22 -4.39 2.86
C ASN A 50 -6.40 -3.41 4.04
N VAL A 51 -5.35 -2.66 4.40
CA VAL A 51 -5.41 -1.65 5.47
C VAL A 51 -6.33 -0.48 5.09
N ALA A 52 -6.35 -0.08 3.81
CA ALA A 52 -7.19 1.02 3.34
C ALA A 52 -8.70 0.78 3.58
N LYS A 53 -9.13 -0.49 3.63
CA LYS A 53 -10.52 -0.85 3.98
C LYS A 53 -10.92 -0.41 5.39
N GLN A 54 -9.96 -0.22 6.29
CA GLN A 54 -10.18 0.22 7.67
C GLN A 54 -10.34 1.74 7.80
N ILE A 55 -10.15 2.50 6.70
CA ILE A 55 -10.37 3.95 6.70
C ILE A 55 -11.87 4.23 6.87
N THR A 56 -12.19 5.03 7.88
CA THR A 56 -13.58 5.34 8.28
C THR A 56 -14.21 6.45 7.46
N ASP A 57 -13.43 7.48 7.09
CA ASP A 57 -13.92 8.56 6.23
C ASP A 57 -14.00 8.07 4.78
N GLU A 58 -15.19 8.16 4.17
CA GLU A 58 -15.44 7.61 2.84
C GLU A 58 -14.65 8.33 1.74
N ASN A 59 -14.51 9.66 1.83
CA ASN A 59 -13.79 10.44 0.83
C ASN A 59 -12.31 10.12 0.88
N VAL A 60 -11.72 10.05 2.08
CA VAL A 60 -10.33 9.63 2.28
C VAL A 60 -10.12 8.21 1.76
N ARG A 61 -11.03 7.27 2.09
CA ARG A 61 -10.94 5.88 1.61
C ARG A 61 -10.95 5.81 0.09
N LYS A 62 -11.88 6.49 -0.58
CA LYS A 62 -11.97 6.53 -2.05
C LYS A 62 -10.70 7.09 -2.69
N SER A 63 -10.14 8.19 -2.15
CA SER A 63 -8.90 8.76 -2.67
C SER A 63 -7.71 7.80 -2.53
N VAL A 64 -7.63 7.07 -1.42
CA VAL A 64 -6.60 6.06 -1.20
C VAL A 64 -6.78 4.86 -2.16
N GLU A 65 -8.01 4.37 -2.33
CA GLU A 65 -8.34 3.27 -3.27
C GLU A 65 -7.98 3.61 -4.73
N GLN A 66 -8.19 4.86 -5.14
CA GLN A 66 -7.75 5.36 -6.45
C GLN A 66 -6.23 5.32 -6.60
N GLY A 67 -5.49 5.77 -5.58
CA GLY A 67 -4.03 5.71 -5.55
C GLY A 67 -3.50 4.27 -5.60
N ILE A 68 -4.12 3.36 -4.85
CA ILE A 68 -3.80 1.93 -4.88
C ILE A 68 -4.02 1.34 -6.28
N THR A 69 -5.14 1.68 -6.91
CA THR A 69 -5.47 1.23 -8.28
C THR A 69 -4.41 1.70 -9.27
N ALA A 70 -3.98 2.96 -9.19
CA ALA A 70 -2.90 3.49 -10.01
C ALA A 70 -1.57 2.78 -9.74
N GLY A 71 -1.29 2.42 -8.48
CA GLY A 71 -0.12 1.63 -8.09
C GLY A 71 -0.11 0.24 -8.73
N PHE A 72 -1.24 -0.49 -8.68
CA PHE A 72 -1.36 -1.78 -9.36
C PHE A 72 -1.18 -1.67 -10.88
N GLN A 73 -1.71 -0.62 -11.51
CA GLN A 73 -1.50 -0.37 -12.93
C GLN A 73 -0.03 -0.10 -13.28
N ALA A 74 0.69 0.64 -12.42
CA ALA A 74 2.12 0.89 -12.59
C ALA A 74 2.94 -0.40 -12.45
N ALA A 75 2.64 -1.22 -11.43
CA ALA A 75 3.28 -2.51 -11.24
C ALA A 75 3.00 -3.46 -12.43
N GLN A 76 1.76 -3.49 -12.92
CA GLN A 76 1.37 -4.29 -14.08
C GLN A 76 2.11 -3.89 -15.36
N LYS A 77 2.34 -2.59 -15.58
CA LYS A 77 3.14 -2.10 -16.72
C LYS A 77 4.60 -2.53 -16.64
N HIS A 78 5.15 -2.62 -15.43
CA HIS A 78 6.54 -3.02 -15.21
C HIS A 78 6.75 -4.55 -15.33
N ALA A 79 5.72 -5.35 -15.01
CA ALA A 79 5.80 -6.80 -14.96
C ALA A 79 5.95 -7.50 -16.34
N GLY A 80 5.64 -6.81 -17.43
CA GLY A 80 5.68 -7.37 -18.78
C GLY A 80 4.40 -8.12 -19.17
N ALA A 81 4.35 -8.61 -20.42
CA ALA A 81 3.13 -9.17 -21.03
C ALA A 81 2.69 -10.52 -20.44
N ASP A 82 3.64 -11.29 -19.89
CA ASP A 82 3.40 -12.66 -19.40
C ASP A 82 3.02 -12.73 -17.91
N VAL A 83 2.96 -11.58 -17.23
CA VAL A 83 2.65 -11.50 -15.79
C VAL A 83 1.33 -10.76 -15.59
N SER A 84 0.44 -11.31 -14.77
CA SER A 84 -0.83 -10.67 -14.40
C SER A 84 -0.88 -10.42 -12.89
N ILE A 85 -1.08 -9.16 -12.51
CA ILE A 85 -1.29 -8.75 -11.12
C ILE A 85 -2.77 -8.52 -10.91
N ASN A 86 -3.42 -9.47 -10.24
CA ASN A 86 -4.83 -9.38 -9.89
C ASN A 86 -4.93 -9.08 -8.39
N PRO A 87 -5.48 -7.91 -7.98
CA PRO A 87 -5.80 -7.68 -6.58
C PRO A 87 -6.91 -8.66 -6.19
N VAL A 88 -6.55 -9.81 -5.63
CA VAL A 88 -7.54 -10.79 -5.17
C VAL A 88 -8.19 -10.21 -3.91
N ALA A 89 -9.38 -9.64 -4.07
CA ALA A 89 -10.28 -9.40 -2.96
C ALA A 89 -10.79 -10.77 -2.49
N ARG A 90 -10.03 -11.47 -1.65
CA ARG A 90 -10.62 -12.51 -0.81
C ARG A 90 -11.46 -11.76 0.23
N GLY A 91 -12.77 -11.71 -0.05
CA GLY A 91 -13.80 -11.19 0.85
C GLY A 91 -13.82 -11.96 2.16
#